data_AF-A0A7W3ZFK4-F1
#
_entry.id   AF-A0A7W3ZFK4-F1
#
_cell.length_a   1.000
_cell.length_b   1.000
_cell.length_c   1.000
_cell.angle_alpha   90.00
_cell.angle_beta   90.00
_cell.angle_gamma   90.00
#
_symmetry.space_group_name_H-M   'P 1'
#
loop_
_entity.id
_entity.type
_entity.pdbx_description
1 polymer ?
#
loop_
_entity_poly.entity_id
_entity_poly.type
_entity_poly.pdbx_seq_one_letter_code
_entity_poly.pdbx_strand_id
1 'polypeptide(L)'
;MSSPKHERTSPDGVGAVPYLPLSSDEEAAASEQSIGKLVGDATQHLSTLVRAEIELAKAELAQEAKKALKGTVFFLIALTVFLYSTFFLFLLIAEGLSDWWGIRWPAFATVFGLMLVTVGATAFLGWRKVKKLRAPERTISSVKETAEAFKRKPAEDDDLPSTQG
;
A
#
# COMPACT_ATOMS: atom_id res chain seq x y z
N MET A 1 44.57 -3.59 88.04
CA MET A 1 43.58 -2.86 88.84
C MET A 1 42.32 -2.70 88.00
N SER A 2 41.24 -3.27 88.52
CA SER A 2 39.82 -2.94 88.36
C SER A 2 39.25 -2.59 86.97
N SER A 3 38.40 -3.48 86.47
CA SER A 3 37.26 -3.12 85.62
C SER A 3 36.36 -2.09 86.29
N PRO A 4 35.65 -1.29 85.49
CA PRO A 4 34.34 -0.77 85.86
C PRO A 4 33.24 -1.51 85.08
N LYS A 5 32.24 -1.95 85.84
CA LYS A 5 30.98 -2.55 85.38
C LYS A 5 29.93 -1.42 85.38
N HIS A 6 29.18 -1.25 84.30
CA HIS A 6 27.92 -0.52 84.34
C HIS A 6 26.79 -1.44 83.90
N GLU A 7 26.07 -1.94 84.89
CA GLU A 7 24.71 -2.43 84.74
C GLU A 7 23.77 -1.24 84.59
N ARG A 8 22.92 -1.26 83.55
CA ARG A 8 21.60 -0.64 83.59
C ARG A 8 20.58 -1.71 83.30
N THR A 9 19.82 -2.03 84.33
CA THR A 9 18.55 -2.74 84.26
C THR A 9 17.47 -1.76 83.78
N SER A 10 16.63 -2.19 82.84
CA SER A 10 15.29 -1.62 82.66
C SER A 10 14.31 -2.76 82.38
N PRO A 11 13.19 -2.84 83.14
CA PRO A 11 12.24 -3.94 83.11
C PRO A 11 11.07 -3.67 82.15
N ASP A 12 10.28 -4.72 81.92
CA ASP A 12 8.94 -4.74 81.28
C ASP A 12 8.86 -4.77 79.75
N GLY A 13 8.48 -5.96 79.27
CA GLY A 13 7.19 -6.14 78.61
C GLY A 13 6.96 -5.54 77.22
N VAL A 14 6.90 -6.46 76.23
CA VAL A 14 6.20 -6.35 74.94
C VAL A 14 6.94 -5.65 73.80
N GLY A 15 7.32 -6.46 72.80
CA GLY A 15 7.16 -6.12 71.38
C GLY A 15 8.26 -5.31 70.72
N ALA A 16 9.25 -5.99 70.15
CA ALA A 16 10.02 -5.47 69.02
C ALA A 16 10.10 -6.55 67.94
N VAL A 17 8.95 -6.86 67.33
CA VAL A 17 8.93 -7.54 66.03
C VAL A 17 9.54 -6.57 65.00
N PRO A 18 10.50 -7.01 64.17
CA PRO A 18 11.00 -6.20 63.08
C PRO A 18 9.80 -5.79 62.22
N TYR A 19 9.51 -4.50 62.16
CA TYR A 19 8.48 -3.99 61.27
C TYR A 19 8.96 -4.25 59.85
N LEU A 20 8.45 -5.32 59.24
CA LEU A 20 8.52 -5.50 57.80
C LEU A 20 7.80 -4.28 57.21
N PRO A 21 8.46 -3.42 56.43
CA PRO A 21 7.73 -2.38 55.72
C PRO A 21 6.74 -3.09 54.79
N LEU A 22 5.45 -2.99 55.11
CA LEU A 22 4.40 -3.34 54.16
C LEU A 22 4.45 -2.26 53.08
N SER A 23 5.27 -2.50 52.05
CA SER A 23 5.24 -1.77 50.79
C SER A 23 3.98 -2.16 50.00
N SER A 24 2.80 -1.97 50.59
CA SER A 24 1.51 -2.19 49.94
C SER A 24 1.00 -0.96 49.18
N ASP A 25 1.61 0.21 49.39
CA ASP A 25 1.27 1.43 48.66
C ASP A 25 2.20 1.67 47.45
N GLU A 26 3.40 1.08 47.46
CA GLU A 26 4.36 1.15 46.34
C GLU A 26 4.04 0.11 45.25
N GLU A 27 3.53 -1.07 45.62
CA GLU A 27 3.01 -2.06 44.66
C GLU A 27 1.71 -1.61 43.98
N ALA A 28 0.82 -0.89 44.66
CA ALA A 28 -0.41 -0.38 44.06
C ALA A 28 -0.13 0.67 42.96
N ALA A 29 0.76 1.63 43.25
CA ALA A 29 1.20 2.62 42.25
C ALA A 29 2.04 2.01 41.12
N ALA A 30 2.88 1.00 41.41
CA ALA A 30 3.63 0.25 40.40
C ALA A 30 2.72 -0.65 39.54
N SER A 31 1.63 -1.16 40.10
CA SER A 31 0.66 -2.01 39.38
C SER A 31 -0.18 -1.21 38.39
N GLU A 32 -0.63 0.00 38.73
CA GLU A 32 -1.30 0.89 37.78
C GLU A 32 -0.36 1.42 36.69
N GLN A 33 0.92 1.65 37.03
CA GLN A 33 1.97 1.99 36.06
C GLN A 33 2.36 0.80 35.14
N SER A 34 2.00 -0.44 35.51
CA SER A 34 2.32 -1.65 34.75
C SER A 34 1.34 -1.92 33.60
N ILE A 35 0.03 -1.71 33.79
CA ILE A 35 -0.99 -1.94 32.76
C ILE A 35 -0.83 -0.95 31.60
N GLY A 36 -0.57 0.33 31.91
CA GLY A 36 -0.27 1.34 30.89
C GLY A 36 1.00 1.02 30.10
N LYS A 37 2.02 0.46 30.77
CA LYS A 37 3.25 -0.01 30.14
C LYS A 37 3.03 -1.24 29.25
N LEU A 38 2.23 -2.21 29.70
CA LEU A 38 1.86 -3.41 28.93
C LEU A 38 1.07 -3.07 27.67
N VAL A 39 0.10 -2.15 27.76
CA VAL A 39 -0.67 -1.67 26.60
C VAL A 39 0.22 -0.86 25.65
N GLY A 40 1.13 -0.04 26.19
CA GLY A 40 2.15 0.67 25.41
C GLY A 40 3.06 -0.29 24.64
N ASP A 41 3.63 -1.27 25.32
CA ASP A 41 4.50 -2.30 24.72
C ASP A 41 3.74 -3.13 23.67
N ALA A 42 2.52 -3.57 23.96
CA ALA A 42 1.68 -4.31 23.02
C ALA A 42 1.34 -3.48 21.76
N THR A 43 1.01 -2.19 21.92
CA THR A 43 0.74 -1.27 20.81
C THR A 43 1.99 -1.02 19.98
N GLN A 44 3.15 -0.95 20.62
CA GLN A 44 4.45 -0.80 19.95
C GLN A 44 4.83 -2.05 19.15
N HIS A 45 4.58 -3.25 19.68
CA HIS A 45 4.79 -4.51 18.97
C HIS A 45 3.85 -4.66 17.77
N LEU A 46 2.56 -4.34 17.94
CA LEU A 46 1.60 -4.36 16.85
C LEU A 46 1.99 -3.37 15.75
N SER A 47 2.41 -2.15 16.11
CA SER A 47 2.90 -1.14 15.16
C SER A 47 4.12 -1.64 14.39
N THR A 48 5.02 -2.36 15.07
CA THR A 48 6.21 -2.97 14.45
C THR A 48 5.83 -4.06 13.46
N LEU A 49 4.86 -4.92 13.80
CA LEU A 49 4.39 -6.00 12.93
C LEU A 49 3.66 -5.46 11.70
N VAL A 50 2.75 -4.50 11.87
CA VAL A 50 2.05 -3.84 10.76
C VAL A 50 3.05 -3.16 9.83
N ARG A 51 4.07 -2.49 10.39
CA ARG A 51 5.12 -1.86 9.60
C ARG A 51 5.92 -2.90 8.82
N ALA A 52 6.28 -4.02 9.43
CA ALA A 52 7.00 -5.11 8.77
C ALA A 52 6.18 -5.72 7.62
N GLU A 53 4.88 -5.95 7.82
CA GLU A 53 3.97 -6.47 6.78
C GLU A 53 3.88 -5.52 5.59
N ILE A 54 3.76 -4.20 5.86
CA ILE A 54 3.76 -3.17 4.82
C ILE A 54 5.11 -3.11 4.08
N GLU A 55 6.22 -3.22 4.80
CA GLU A 55 7.55 -3.22 4.20
C GLU A 55 7.79 -4.45 3.33
N LEU A 56 7.31 -5.61 3.76
CA LEU A 56 7.35 -6.83 2.98
C LEU A 56 6.48 -6.73 1.72
N ALA A 57 5.22 -6.31 1.86
CA ALA A 57 4.31 -6.12 0.73
C ALA A 57 4.88 -5.10 -0.28
N LYS A 58 5.48 -4.00 0.21
CA LYS A 58 6.19 -3.03 -0.64
C LYS A 58 7.38 -3.66 -1.36
N ALA A 59 8.17 -4.49 -0.68
CA ALA A 59 9.31 -5.16 -1.27
C ALA A 59 8.88 -6.16 -2.36
N GLU A 60 7.82 -6.93 -2.12
CA GLU A 60 7.27 -7.88 -3.08
C GLU A 60 6.68 -7.16 -4.30
N LEU A 61 5.82 -6.15 -4.09
CA LEU A 61 5.31 -5.31 -5.17
C LEU A 61 6.43 -4.64 -5.98
N ALA A 62 7.49 -4.17 -5.33
CA ALA A 62 8.65 -3.59 -6.02
C ALA A 62 9.42 -4.64 -6.84
N GLN A 63 9.54 -5.88 -6.35
CA GLN A 63 10.14 -6.97 -7.10
C GLN A 63 9.28 -7.37 -8.30
N GLU A 64 7.97 -7.48 -8.13
CA GLU A 64 7.03 -7.75 -9.22
C GLU A 64 7.06 -6.63 -10.27
N ALA A 65 7.03 -5.37 -9.87
CA ALA A 65 7.13 -4.23 -10.76
C ALA A 65 8.45 -4.26 -11.56
N LYS A 66 9.58 -4.60 -10.93
CA LYS A 66 10.87 -4.77 -11.63
C LYS A 66 10.86 -5.92 -12.62
N LYS A 67 10.22 -7.05 -12.29
CA LYS A 67 10.06 -8.19 -13.21
C LYS A 67 9.19 -7.80 -14.41
N ALA A 68 8.05 -7.16 -14.17
CA ALA A 68 7.16 -6.66 -15.20
C ALA A 68 7.88 -5.66 -16.12
N LEU A 69 8.63 -4.71 -15.54
CA LEU A 69 9.41 -3.73 -16.30
C LEU A 69 10.43 -4.41 -17.23
N LYS A 70 11.19 -5.39 -16.73
CA LYS A 70 12.12 -6.16 -17.58
C LYS A 70 11.40 -6.88 -18.72
N GLY A 71 10.23 -7.45 -18.46
CA GLY A 71 9.40 -8.08 -19.49
C GLY A 71 8.93 -7.08 -20.57
N THR A 72 8.57 -5.85 -20.18
CA THR A 72 8.15 -4.82 -21.14
C THR A 72 9.26 -4.37 -22.08
N VAL A 73 10.54 -4.41 -21.68
CA VAL A 73 11.66 -4.04 -22.55
C VAL A 73 11.70 -4.90 -23.81
N PHE A 74 11.56 -6.22 -23.67
CA PHE A 74 11.53 -7.12 -24.83
C PHE A 74 10.31 -6.87 -25.71
N PHE A 75 9.15 -6.57 -25.12
CA PHE A 75 7.96 -6.21 -25.87
C PHE A 75 8.12 -4.90 -26.65
N LEU A 76 8.76 -3.88 -26.07
CA LEU A 76 9.05 -2.62 -26.76
C LEU A 76 10.01 -2.85 -27.93
N ILE A 77 11.05 -3.65 -27.74
CA ILE A 77 11.98 -4.04 -28.82
C ILE A 77 11.22 -4.80 -29.91
N ALA A 78 10.44 -5.82 -29.56
CA ALA A 78 9.68 -6.62 -30.50
C ALA A 78 8.66 -5.77 -31.29
N LEU A 79 7.93 -4.88 -30.61
CA LEU A 79 6.97 -3.97 -31.25
C LEU A 79 7.67 -2.98 -32.19
N THR A 80 8.83 -2.47 -31.79
CA THR A 80 9.63 -1.57 -32.63
C THR A 80 10.12 -2.28 -33.89
N VAL A 81 10.72 -3.46 -33.73
CA VAL A 81 11.17 -4.28 -34.87
C VAL A 81 9.99 -4.61 -35.77
N PHE A 82 8.87 -5.10 -35.21
CA PHE A 82 7.67 -5.41 -35.97
C PHE A 82 7.11 -4.21 -36.75
N LEU A 83 7.10 -3.02 -36.13
CA LEU A 83 6.65 -1.79 -36.77
C LEU A 83 7.54 -1.42 -37.97
N TYR A 84 8.86 -1.46 -37.82
CA TYR A 84 9.79 -1.22 -38.92
C TYR A 84 9.72 -2.33 -39.99
N SER A 85 9.61 -3.60 -39.60
CA SER A 85 9.46 -4.73 -40.52
C SER A 85 8.20 -4.62 -41.36
N THR A 86 7.11 -4.07 -40.83
CA THR A 86 5.86 -3.87 -41.57
C THR A 86 6.07 -2.94 -42.78
N PHE A 87 6.92 -1.91 -42.66
CA PHE A 87 7.28 -1.06 -43.81
C PHE A 87 7.97 -1.87 -44.92
N PHE A 88 8.95 -2.70 -44.58
CA PHE A 88 9.62 -3.58 -45.54
C PHE A 88 8.70 -4.66 -46.11
N LEU A 89 7.78 -5.19 -45.32
CA LEU A 89 6.77 -6.15 -45.77
C LEU A 89 5.90 -5.54 -46.88
N PHE A 90 5.45 -4.31 -46.72
CA PHE A 90 4.66 -3.65 -47.76
C PHE A 90 5.48 -3.37 -49.03
N LEU A 91 6.76 -3.00 -48.90
CA LEU A 91 7.66 -2.89 -50.06
C LEU A 91 7.87 -4.23 -50.76
N LEU A 92 8.05 -5.32 -50.01
CA LEU A 92 8.18 -6.67 -50.55
C LEU A 92 6.93 -7.08 -51.34
N ILE A 93 5.74 -6.82 -50.78
CA ILE A 93 4.47 -7.11 -51.46
C ILE A 93 4.32 -6.24 -52.71
N ALA A 94 4.63 -4.95 -52.62
CA ALA A 94 4.52 -4.02 -53.75
C ALA A 94 5.48 -4.41 -54.88
N GLU A 95 6.71 -4.79 -54.56
CA GLU A 95 7.68 -5.25 -55.56
C GLU A 95 7.25 -6.59 -56.18
N GLY A 96 6.78 -7.54 -55.38
CA GLY A 96 6.24 -8.81 -55.90
C GLY A 96 5.02 -8.62 -56.82
N LEU A 97 4.12 -7.69 -56.48
CA LEU A 97 3.00 -7.32 -57.36
C LEU A 97 3.48 -6.59 -58.62
N SER A 98 4.51 -5.76 -58.50
CA SER A 98 5.11 -5.05 -59.62
C SER A 98 5.68 -6.04 -60.63
N ASP A 99 6.40 -7.06 -60.18
CA ASP A 99 6.94 -8.12 -61.03
C ASP A 99 5.83 -8.96 -61.66
N TRP A 100 4.75 -9.23 -60.92
CA TRP A 100 3.60 -9.99 -61.41
C TRP A 100 2.78 -9.25 -62.47
N TRP A 101 2.57 -7.94 -62.30
CA TRP A 101 1.81 -7.11 -63.25
C TRP A 101 2.67 -6.50 -64.37
N GLY A 102 3.99 -6.49 -64.22
CA GLY A 102 4.92 -5.82 -65.14
C GLY A 102 4.83 -4.29 -65.12
N ILE A 103 4.09 -3.70 -64.18
CA ILE A 103 3.89 -2.25 -64.05
C ILE A 103 4.02 -1.86 -62.58
N ARG A 104 4.99 -0.99 -62.27
CA ARG A 104 5.34 -0.61 -60.89
C ARG A 104 4.25 0.21 -60.20
N TRP A 105 3.77 1.29 -60.83
CA TRP A 105 2.84 2.22 -60.18
C TRP A 105 1.54 1.60 -59.62
N PRO A 106 0.78 0.75 -60.35
CA PRO A 106 -0.46 0.18 -59.82
C PRO A 106 -0.22 -0.79 -58.65
N ALA A 107 0.92 -1.49 -58.61
CA ALA A 107 1.31 -2.34 -57.50
C ALA A 107 1.44 -1.55 -56.20
N PHE A 108 2.22 -0.46 -56.24
CA PHE A 108 2.40 0.42 -55.09
C PHE A 108 1.09 1.13 -54.70
N ALA A 109 0.28 1.58 -55.67
CA ALA A 109 -1.02 2.19 -55.39
C ALA A 109 -1.99 1.23 -54.69
N THR A 110 -1.99 -0.05 -55.09
CA THR A 110 -2.81 -1.09 -54.46
C THR A 110 -2.38 -1.35 -53.02
N VAL A 111 -1.08 -1.52 -52.78
CA VAL A 111 -0.54 -1.72 -51.43
C VAL A 111 -0.82 -0.51 -50.55
N PHE A 112 -0.68 0.71 -51.08
CA PHE A 112 -1.03 1.94 -50.38
C PHE A 112 -2.52 1.97 -49.97
N GLY A 113 -3.43 1.59 -50.88
CA GLY A 113 -4.85 1.43 -50.56
C GLY A 113 -5.09 0.42 -49.43
N LEU A 114 -4.39 -0.72 -49.46
CA LEU A 114 -4.41 -1.74 -48.42
C LEU A 114 -3.94 -1.21 -47.05
N MET A 115 -2.91 -0.37 -47.04
CA MET A 115 -2.43 0.30 -45.81
C MET A 115 -3.49 1.24 -45.24
N LEU A 116 -4.15 2.06 -46.07
CA LEU A 116 -5.22 2.96 -45.61
C LEU A 116 -6.40 2.19 -45.01
N VAL A 117 -6.80 1.08 -45.64
CA VAL A 117 -7.86 0.20 -45.09
C VAL A 117 -7.43 -0.38 -43.75
N THR A 118 -6.18 -0.82 -43.62
CA THR A 118 -5.64 -1.38 -42.37
C THR A 118 -5.61 -0.34 -41.25
N VAL A 119 -5.17 0.89 -41.55
CA VAL A 119 -5.19 2.02 -40.61
C VAL A 119 -6.63 2.35 -40.20
N GLY A 120 -7.54 2.47 -41.16
CA GLY A 120 -8.96 2.74 -40.89
C GLY A 120 -9.59 1.69 -39.99
N ALA A 121 -9.35 0.41 -40.27
CA ALA A 121 -9.87 -0.71 -39.49
C ALA A 121 -9.30 -0.71 -38.06
N THR A 122 -7.98 -0.64 -37.91
CA THR A 122 -7.30 -0.66 -36.60
C THR A 122 -7.67 0.56 -35.75
N ALA A 123 -7.71 1.75 -36.34
CA ALA A 123 -8.16 2.97 -35.66
C ALA A 123 -9.62 2.87 -35.22
N PHE A 124 -10.51 2.33 -36.07
CA PHE A 124 -11.91 2.12 -35.72
C PHE A 124 -12.09 1.11 -34.59
N LEU A 125 -11.39 -0.03 -34.64
CA LEU A 125 -11.40 -1.03 -33.56
C LEU A 125 -10.85 -0.43 -32.25
N GLY A 126 -9.76 0.32 -32.32
CA GLY A 126 -9.17 1.02 -31.19
C GLY A 126 -10.15 2.02 -30.57
N TRP A 127 -10.76 2.87 -31.39
CA TRP A 127 -11.77 3.83 -30.95
C TRP A 127 -12.99 3.16 -30.31
N ARG A 128 -13.48 2.05 -30.89
CA ARG A 128 -14.59 1.28 -30.31
C ARG A 128 -14.22 0.66 -28.96
N LYS A 129 -12.99 0.19 -28.78
CA LYS A 129 -12.51 -0.32 -27.48
C LYS A 129 -12.43 0.81 -26.46
N VAL A 130 -11.84 1.95 -26.82
CA VAL A 130 -11.72 3.11 -25.93
C VAL A 130 -13.10 3.64 -25.53
N LYS A 131 -14.05 3.76 -26.47
CA LYS A 131 -15.43 4.16 -26.15
C LYS A 131 -16.18 3.19 -25.24
N LYS A 132 -15.81 1.91 -25.25
CA LYS A 132 -16.42 0.89 -24.36
C LYS A 132 -15.83 0.91 -22.95
N LEU A 133 -14.66 1.51 -22.76
CA LEU A 133 -14.10 1.74 -21.43
C LEU A 133 -14.91 2.87 -20.75
N ARG A 134 -16.03 2.50 -20.11
CA ARG A 134 -16.70 3.42 -19.17
C ARG A 134 -15.75 3.64 -18.00
N ALA A 135 -15.59 4.90 -17.58
CA ALA A 135 -14.90 5.19 -16.33
C ALA A 135 -15.55 4.39 -15.19
N PRO A 136 -14.78 3.86 -14.22
CA PRO A 136 -15.35 3.12 -13.09
C PRO A 136 -16.11 4.09 -12.17
N GLU A 137 -17.35 4.41 -12.56
CA GLU A 137 -18.24 5.37 -11.90
C GLU A 137 -18.40 5.04 -10.42
N ARG A 138 -18.49 3.74 -10.08
CA ARG A 138 -18.63 3.24 -8.70
C ARG A 138 -17.39 3.50 -7.85
N THR A 139 -16.20 3.26 -8.39
CA THR A 139 -14.94 3.53 -7.67
C THR A 139 -14.75 5.03 -7.46
N ILE A 140 -15.08 5.84 -8.48
CA ILE A 140 -14.99 7.30 -8.39
C ILE A 140 -16.01 7.84 -7.38
N SER A 141 -17.24 7.30 -7.33
CA SER A 141 -18.25 7.72 -6.36
C SER A 141 -17.84 7.35 -4.93
N SER A 142 -17.38 6.11 -4.69
CA SER A 142 -16.97 5.68 -3.35
C SER A 142 -15.79 6.48 -2.80
N VAL A 143 -14.81 6.82 -3.63
CA VAL A 143 -13.67 7.67 -3.23
C VAL A 143 -14.13 9.11 -2.92
N LYS A 144 -15.05 9.66 -3.72
CA LYS A 144 -15.64 10.98 -3.44
C LYS A 144 -16.42 11.00 -2.14
N GLU A 145 -17.27 10.01 -1.91
CA GLU A 145 -18.08 9.87 -0.70
C GLU A 145 -17.20 9.69 0.55
N THR A 146 -16.12 8.92 0.44
CA THR A 146 -15.13 8.76 1.52
C THR A 146 -14.37 10.07 1.79
N ALA A 147 -13.99 10.80 0.74
CA ALA A 147 -13.33 12.10 0.88
C ALA A 147 -14.27 13.18 1.45
N GLU A 148 -15.57 13.14 1.12
CA GLU A 148 -16.60 14.02 1.69
C GLU A 148 -16.87 13.68 3.16
N ALA A 149 -16.93 12.40 3.51
CA ALA A 149 -17.06 11.94 4.90
C ALA A 149 -15.85 12.38 5.77
N PHE A 150 -14.65 12.38 5.21
CA PHE A 150 -13.44 12.84 5.92
C PHE A 150 -13.33 14.37 6.00
N LYS A 151 -13.97 15.10 5.09
CA LYS A 151 -14.05 16.58 5.12
C LYS A 151 -15.15 17.10 6.03
N ARG A 152 -16.21 16.32 6.27
CA ARG A 152 -17.14 16.62 7.36
C ARG A 152 -16.41 16.42 8.69
N LYS A 153 -16.05 17.53 9.33
CA LYS A 153 -15.78 17.56 10.77
C LYS A 153 -16.97 16.86 11.47
N PRO A 154 -16.76 15.97 12.46
CA PRO A 154 -17.87 15.44 13.22
C PRO A 154 -18.60 16.65 13.82
N ALA A 155 -19.81 16.90 13.35
CA ALA A 155 -20.72 17.80 14.02
C ALA A 155 -21.06 17.10 15.34
N GLU A 156 -20.39 17.59 16.36
CA GLU A 156 -20.92 17.74 17.71
C GLU A 156 -22.43 18.05 17.64
N ASP A 157 -23.22 17.07 18.09
CA ASP A 157 -24.59 17.15 18.59
C ASP A 157 -24.68 15.84 19.42
N ASP A 158 -24.34 15.82 20.72
CA ASP A 158 -24.94 16.56 21.83
C ASP A 158 -26.46 16.44 21.86
N ASP A 159 -26.94 15.19 21.91
CA ASP A 159 -28.28 14.83 22.39
C ASP A 159 -28.16 13.67 23.38
N LEU A 160 -27.66 13.99 24.59
CA LEU A 160 -27.93 13.15 25.76
C LEU A 160 -29.34 13.48 26.27
N PRO A 161 -30.24 12.49 26.41
CA PRO A 161 -31.57 12.75 26.96
C PRO A 161 -31.43 13.23 28.41
N SER A 162 -31.79 14.50 28.63
CA SER A 162 -31.89 15.06 29.97
C SER A 162 -32.96 14.28 30.74
N THR A 163 -32.52 13.72 31.86
CA THR A 163 -33.38 13.13 32.88
C THR A 163 -34.36 14.18 33.36
N GLN A 164 -35.65 13.93 33.20
CA GLN A 164 -36.72 14.69 33.85
C GLN A 164 -37.66 13.74 34.60
N GLY A 165 -37.90 14.07 35.87
CA GLY A 165 -39.02 13.57 36.69
C GLY A 165 -38.63 12.60 37.77
#